data_AF-A0A5C5Z1H8-F1
#
_entry.id   AF-A0A5C5Z1H8-F1
#
_cell.length_a   1.000
_cell.length_b   1.000
_cell.length_c   1.000
_cell.angle_alpha   90.00
_cell.angle_beta   90.00
_cell.angle_gamma   90.00
#
_symmetry.space_group_name_H-M   'P 1'
#
loop_
_entity.id
_entity.type
_entity.pdbx_description
1 polymer ?
#
loop_
_entity_poly.entity_id
_entity_poly.type
_entity_poly.pdbx_seq_one_letter_code
_entity_poly.pdbx_strand_id
1 'polypeptide(L)'
;MIKLLNPGGHLLVTFPYCESEHVENVYDLDGSSYGKNATYKTRAYCRSDLDRWFKAGESTIVDQEYWRYWDCKFWTVGNQILPPEKSSVQGLHQHTCLHVQKAK
;
A
#
# COMPACT_ATOMS: atom_id res chain seq x y z
N MET A 1 -11.51 9.80 -2.08
CA MET A 1 -11.99 9.47 -0.73
C MET A 1 -11.71 10.58 0.27
N ILE A 2 -10.44 10.97 0.49
CA ILE A 2 -10.03 11.99 1.47
C ILE A 2 -10.83 13.30 1.38
N LYS A 3 -11.07 13.81 0.16
CA LYS A 3 -11.83 15.05 -0.06
C LYS A 3 -13.27 15.01 0.50
N LEU A 4 -13.86 13.82 0.61
CA LEU A 4 -15.21 13.61 1.12
C LEU A 4 -15.31 13.62 2.65
N LEU A 5 -14.18 13.64 3.37
CA LEU A 5 -14.19 13.73 4.82
C LEU A 5 -14.58 15.15 5.26
N ASN A 6 -15.31 15.23 6.37
CA ASN A 6 -15.44 16.49 7.11
C ASN A 6 -14.06 16.91 7.67
N PRO A 7 -13.85 18.21 7.96
CA PRO A 7 -12.62 18.65 8.60
C PRO A 7 -12.38 17.92 9.93
N GLY A 8 -11.13 17.51 10.17
CA GLY A 8 -10.75 16.64 11.30
C GLY A 8 -11.19 15.17 11.17
N GLY A 9 -11.89 14.79 10.08
CA GLY A 9 -12.33 13.43 9.83
C GLY A 9 -11.17 12.48 9.52
N HIS A 10 -11.38 11.20 9.82
CA HIS A 10 -10.35 10.16 9.70
C HIS A 10 -10.67 9.16 8.59
N LEU A 11 -9.62 8.65 7.94
CA LEU A 11 -9.66 7.53 7.02
C LEU A 11 -8.65 6.47 7.47
N LEU A 12 -9.14 5.25 7.70
CA LEU A 12 -8.32 4.05 7.85
C LEU A 12 -8.40 3.27 6.55
N VAL A 13 -7.26 2.95 5.94
CA VAL A 13 -7.23 2.25 4.65
C VAL A 13 -6.00 1.35 4.56
N THR A 14 -6.14 0.19 3.93
CA THR A 14 -5.04 -0.73 3.61
C THR A 14 -5.07 -1.10 2.14
N PHE A 15 -3.89 -1.30 1.56
CA PHE A 15 -3.70 -1.62 0.15
C PHE A 15 -2.27 -2.14 -0.11
N PRO A 16 -2.02 -2.78 -1.28
CA PRO A 16 -0.69 -3.15 -1.70
C PRO A 16 0.24 -1.93 -1.79
N TYR A 17 1.37 -2.00 -1.10
CA TYR A 17 2.27 -0.88 -0.92
C TYR A 17 3.71 -1.39 -0.80
N CYS A 18 4.63 -0.71 -1.45
CA CYS A 18 6.05 -0.80 -1.13
C CYS A 18 6.67 0.59 -1.15
N GLU A 19 7.60 0.86 -0.24
CA GLU A 19 8.08 2.23 0.00
C GLU A 19 8.64 2.92 -1.26
N SER A 20 9.38 2.18 -2.10
CA SER A 20 10.23 2.76 -3.14
C SER A 20 9.68 2.70 -4.57
N GLU A 21 8.65 1.91 -4.85
CA GLU A 21 8.30 1.56 -6.24
C GLU A 21 6.80 1.42 -6.47
N HIS A 22 6.32 2.08 -7.52
CA HIS A 22 4.96 1.92 -7.99
C HIS A 22 4.88 0.74 -8.95
N VAL A 23 3.87 -0.11 -8.79
CA VAL A 23 3.58 -1.21 -9.71
C VAL A 23 2.15 -1.12 -10.19
N GLU A 24 1.95 -0.90 -11.49
CA GLU A 24 0.63 -0.75 -12.10
C GLU A 24 -0.25 -1.99 -11.95
N ASN A 25 0.35 -3.17 -12.05
CA ASN A 25 -0.32 -4.45 -11.83
C ASN A 25 0.67 -5.51 -11.36
N VAL A 26 0.61 -5.88 -10.08
CA VAL A 26 1.49 -6.90 -9.50
C VAL A 26 1.30 -8.27 -10.14
N TYR A 27 0.13 -8.54 -10.72
CA TYR A 27 -0.14 -9.81 -11.40
C TYR A 27 0.59 -9.98 -12.73
N ASP A 28 1.03 -8.89 -13.34
CA ASP A 28 1.80 -8.93 -14.58
C ASP A 28 3.31 -9.17 -14.32
N LEU A 29 3.74 -9.15 -13.05
CA LEU A 29 5.13 -9.42 -12.69
C LEU A 29 5.50 -10.88 -12.92
N ASP A 30 6.74 -11.07 -13.38
CA ASP A 30 7.35 -12.40 -13.44
C ASP A 30 7.42 -13.01 -12.04
N GLY A 31 7.04 -14.28 -11.94
CA GLY A 31 6.95 -14.98 -10.66
C GLY A 31 5.69 -14.69 -9.85
N SER A 32 4.75 -13.87 -10.34
CA SER A 32 3.43 -13.76 -9.69
C SER A 32 2.74 -15.13 -9.68
N SER A 33 2.46 -15.62 -8.47
CA SER A 33 1.85 -16.92 -8.20
C SER A 33 0.36 -16.99 -8.58
N TYR A 34 -0.32 -15.85 -8.71
CA TYR A 34 -1.72 -15.80 -9.12
C TYR A 34 -2.10 -14.47 -9.80
N GLY A 35 -3.36 -14.37 -10.23
CA GLY A 35 -3.96 -13.14 -10.78
C GLY A 35 -3.61 -12.86 -12.24
N LYS A 36 -2.74 -13.66 -12.86
CA LYS A 36 -2.47 -13.59 -14.31
C LYS A 36 -3.76 -13.72 -15.11
N ASN A 37 -3.93 -12.85 -16.11
CA ASN A 37 -5.12 -12.77 -16.98
C ASN A 37 -6.44 -12.43 -16.25
N ALA A 38 -6.40 -11.99 -15.00
CA ALA A 38 -7.58 -11.45 -14.34
C ALA A 38 -8.08 -10.20 -15.08
N THR A 39 -9.40 -10.01 -15.12
CA THR A 39 -10.02 -8.80 -15.71
C THR A 39 -9.79 -7.54 -14.85
N TYR A 40 -9.31 -7.73 -13.62
CA TYR A 40 -8.96 -6.67 -12.68
C TYR A 40 -7.45 -6.62 -12.45
N LYS A 41 -6.97 -5.45 -12.01
CA LYS A 41 -5.56 -5.21 -11.70
C LYS A 41 -5.39 -5.04 -10.20
N THR A 42 -4.23 -5.46 -9.69
CA THR A 42 -3.82 -5.14 -8.31
C THR A 42 -2.61 -4.23 -8.38
N ARG A 43 -2.85 -2.94 -8.17
CA ARG A 43 -1.82 -1.92 -8.17
C ARG A 43 -1.16 -1.85 -6.80
N ALA A 44 0.17 -1.78 -6.78
CA ALA A 44 0.92 -1.44 -5.58
C ALA A 44 1.43 -0.01 -5.68
N TYR A 45 1.16 0.77 -4.63
CA TYR A 45 1.56 2.18 -4.56
C TYR A 45 2.85 2.34 -3.76
N CYS A 46 3.44 3.53 -3.82
CA CYS A 46 4.64 3.88 -3.08
C CYS A 46 4.58 5.24 -2.39
N ARG A 47 5.68 5.64 -1.72
CA ARG A 47 5.74 6.91 -0.98
C ARG A 47 5.40 8.11 -1.85
N SER A 48 5.92 8.19 -3.07
CA SER A 48 5.66 9.33 -3.95
C SER A 48 4.19 9.43 -4.39
N ASP A 49 3.47 8.30 -4.46
CA ASP A 49 2.02 8.31 -4.68
C ASP A 49 1.27 8.90 -3.47
N LEU A 50 1.64 8.44 -2.27
CA LEU A 50 1.06 8.94 -1.03
C LEU A 50 1.28 10.44 -0.87
N ASP A 51 2.53 10.90 -1.04
CA ASP A 51 2.89 12.31 -0.93
C ASP A 51 2.07 13.17 -1.90
N ARG A 52 1.87 12.69 -3.13
CA ARG A 52 1.03 13.34 -4.14
C ARG A 52 -0.42 13.41 -3.70
N TRP A 53 -0.99 12.34 -3.16
CA TRP A 53 -2.39 12.31 -2.73
C TRP A 53 -2.65 13.20 -1.52
N PHE A 54 -1.78 13.16 -0.52
CA PHE A 54 -1.96 13.91 0.73
C PHE A 54 -1.69 15.40 0.54
N LYS A 55 -0.71 15.78 -0.31
CA LYS A 55 -0.55 17.17 -0.75
C LYS A 55 -1.79 17.70 -1.44
N ALA A 56 -2.45 16.90 -2.29
CA ALA A 56 -3.66 17.31 -3.01
C ALA A 56 -4.95 17.25 -2.16
N GLY A 57 -4.90 16.62 -0.99
CA GLY A 57 -6.05 16.36 -0.13
C GLY A 57 -6.08 17.15 1.18
N GLU A 58 -5.10 18.03 1.42
CA GLU A 58 -4.94 18.78 2.68
C GLU A 58 -5.09 17.87 3.91
N SER A 59 -4.35 16.77 3.91
CA SER A 59 -4.45 15.72 4.92
C SER A 59 -3.07 15.23 5.32
N THR A 60 -2.99 14.65 6.50
CA THR A 60 -1.75 14.12 7.07
C THR A 60 -1.90 12.65 7.40
N ILE A 61 -0.80 11.91 7.25
CA ILE A 61 -0.69 10.55 7.78
C ILE A 61 -0.45 10.69 9.28
N VAL A 62 -1.34 10.11 10.08
CA VAL A 62 -1.27 10.09 11.55
C VAL A 62 -0.48 8.88 12.01
N ASP A 63 -0.72 7.72 11.40
CA ASP A 63 -0.01 6.47 11.68
C ASP A 63 0.08 5.61 10.42
N GLN A 64 1.13 4.79 10.33
CA GLN A 64 1.36 3.89 9.22
C GLN A 64 2.05 2.60 9.69
N GLU A 65 1.39 1.47 9.44
CA GLU A 65 1.98 0.15 9.63
C GLU A 65 2.41 -0.46 8.30
N TYR A 66 3.37 -1.38 8.37
CA TYR A 66 3.93 -2.08 7.22
C TYR A 66 3.88 -3.57 7.50
N TRP A 67 3.47 -4.34 6.49
CA TRP A 67 3.24 -5.77 6.66
C TRP A 67 3.85 -6.55 5.49
N ARG A 68 4.54 -7.63 5.87
CA ARG A 68 5.23 -8.53 4.96
C ARG A 68 4.48 -9.85 4.90
N TYR A 69 4.03 -10.19 3.70
CA TYR A 69 3.30 -11.40 3.37
C TYR A 69 4.07 -12.30 2.42
N TRP A 70 5.10 -11.76 1.77
CA TRP A 70 5.93 -12.46 0.81
C TRP A 70 7.41 -12.20 1.11
N ASP A 71 8.24 -13.19 0.80
CA ASP A 71 9.68 -13.09 1.01
C ASP A 71 10.38 -12.16 0.01
N CYS A 72 9.74 -11.87 -1.13
CA CYS A 72 10.19 -10.96 -2.17
C CYS A 72 9.58 -9.55 -2.05
N LYS A 73 10.01 -8.62 -2.91
CA LYS A 73 9.59 -7.21 -2.85
C LYS A 73 8.09 -6.98 -3.11
N PHE A 74 7.47 -7.76 -3.97
CA PHE A 74 6.12 -7.48 -4.45
C PHE A 74 5.12 -8.52 -3.97
N TRP A 75 3.88 -8.05 -3.79
CA TRP A 75 2.73 -8.91 -3.53
C TRP A 75 2.63 -9.97 -4.63
N THR A 76 2.28 -11.21 -4.25
CA THR A 76 2.17 -12.42 -5.09
C THR A 76 3.45 -13.02 -5.66
N VAL A 77 4.62 -12.41 -5.45
CA VAL A 77 5.90 -12.89 -5.98
C VAL A 77 6.70 -13.56 -4.86
N GLY A 78 7.33 -14.70 -5.16
CA GLY A 78 8.16 -15.45 -4.19
C GLY A 78 7.34 -16.43 -3.34
N ASN A 79 7.80 -16.70 -2.12
CA ASN A 79 7.09 -17.57 -1.18
C ASN A 79 6.24 -16.77 -0.20
N GLN A 80 5.09 -17.34 0.18
CA GLN A 80 4.23 -16.76 1.21
C GLN A 80 4.86 -16.90 2.59
N ILE A 81 4.73 -15.85 3.39
CA ILE A 81 5.10 -15.81 4.80
C ILE A 81 3.80 -15.96 5.61
N LEU A 82 3.74 -17.02 6.41
CA LEU A 82 2.58 -17.36 7.23
C LEU A 82 3.05 -17.71 8.66
N PRO A 83 2.62 -16.97 9.69
CA PRO A 83 1.76 -15.78 9.63
C PRO A 83 2.48 -14.56 9.03
N PRO A 84 1.75 -13.55 8.51
CA PRO A 84 2.35 -12.30 8.04
C PRO A 84 3.14 -11.61 9.16
N GLU A 85 4.23 -10.96 8.79
CA GLU A 85 5.14 -10.31 9.72
C GLU A 85 4.94 -8.79 9.69
N LYS A 86 4.93 -8.16 10.86
CA LYS A 86 5.03 -6.70 10.95
C LYS A 86 6.42 -6.29 10.50
N SER A 87 6.49 -5.26 9.67
CA SER A 87 7.72 -4.73 9.09
C SER A 87 7.93 -3.27 9.48
N SER A 88 8.91 -2.63 8.85
CA SER A 88 9.20 -1.20 8.99
C SER A 88 9.23 -0.53 7.63
N VAL A 89 9.35 0.79 7.62
CA VAL A 89 9.44 1.59 6.40
C VAL A 89 10.66 1.22 5.53
N GLN A 90 11.79 0.82 6.16
CA GLN A 90 12.96 0.30 5.44
C GLN A 90 12.92 -1.21 5.21
N GLY A 91 12.09 -1.93 5.96
CA GLY A 91 11.94 -3.38 5.83
C GLY A 91 11.17 -3.75 4.57
N LEU A 92 11.35 -4.99 4.10
CA LEU A 92 10.49 -5.52 3.04
C LEU A 92 9.05 -5.59 3.53
N HIS A 93 8.14 -5.07 2.74
CA HIS A 93 6.70 -5.10 2.97
C HIS A 93 5.97 -5.00 1.64
N GLN A 94 4.77 -5.58 1.57
CA GLN A 94 3.93 -5.55 0.38
C GLN A 94 2.58 -4.90 0.65
N HIS A 95 2.29 -4.57 1.91
CA HIS A 95 1.06 -3.93 2.36
C HIS A 95 1.36 -2.86 3.40
N THR A 96 0.47 -1.89 3.47
CA THR A 96 0.46 -0.88 4.53
C THR A 96 -0.93 -0.74 5.12
N CYS A 97 -1.01 -0.39 6.41
CA CYS A 97 -2.23 0.09 7.05
C CYS A 97 -2.03 1.56 7.38
N LEU A 98 -2.88 2.42 6.83
CA LEU A 98 -2.69 3.86 6.87
C LEU A 98 -3.83 4.53 7.64
N HIS A 99 -3.46 5.34 8.62
CA HIS A 99 -4.36 6.26 9.30
C HIS A 99 -4.12 7.68 8.81
N VAL A 100 -5.15 8.29 8.23
CA VAL A 100 -5.11 9.65 7.68
C VAL A 100 -6.12 10.52 8.40
N GLN A 101 -5.77 11.78 8.61
CA GLN A 101 -6.68 12.81 9.10
C GLN A 101 -6.73 13.98 8.13
N LYS A 102 -7.95 14.44 7.81
CA LYS A 102 -8.14 15.70 7.06
C LYS A 102 -7.88 16.89 7.98
N ALA A 103 -7.24 17.93 7.46
CA ALA A 103 -7.05 19.17 8.18
C ALA A 103 -8.40 19.72 8.72
N LYS A 104 -8.34 20.48 9.81
CA LYS A 104 -9.48 21.16 10.41
C LYS A 104 -9.88 22.40 9.63
#